data_AF-E1ZUB4-F1
#
_entry.id   AF-E1ZUB4-F1
#
_cell.length_a   1.000
_cell.length_b   1.000
_cell.length_c   1.000
_cell.angle_alpha   90.00
_cell.angle_beta   90.00
_cell.angle_gamma   90.00
#
_symmetry.space_group_name_H-M   'P 1'
#
loop_
_entity.id
_entity.type
_entity.pdbx_description
1 polymer ?
#
loop_
_entity_poly.entity_id
_entity_poly.type
_entity_poly.pdbx_seq_one_letter_code
_entity_poly.pdbx_strand_id
1 'polypeptide(L)' 'MGFWLGTLIFLIFEALGFGVVQFSGKPHSTKLLHHTLVGSTVICCWMMWGIVYLSQMYPLVHPILQG' A
#
# COMPACT_ATOMS: atom_id res chain seq x y z
N MET A 1 -14.21 -3.72 -3.92
CA MET A 1 -13.06 -4.19 -4.74
C MET A 1 -12.54 -5.45 -4.11
N GLY A 2 -12.18 -6.49 -4.87
CA GLY A 2 -11.63 -7.70 -4.26
C GLY A 2 -10.27 -7.44 -3.60
N PHE A 3 -9.95 -8.19 -2.53
CA PHE A 3 -8.67 -8.09 -1.81
C PHE A 3 -7.47 -8.12 -2.77
N TRP A 4 -7.47 -9.07 -3.71
CA TRP A 4 -6.42 -9.24 -4.71
C TRP A 4 -6.26 -8.05 -5.65
N LEU A 5 -7.35 -7.38 -6.02
CA LEU A 5 -7.28 -6.19 -6.85
C LEU A 5 -6.62 -5.03 -6.10
N GLY A 6 -6.97 -4.82 -4.83
CA GLY A 6 -6.32 -3.80 -4.01
C GLY A 6 -4.83 -4.08 -3.82
N THR A 7 -4.45 -5.32 -3.52
CA THR A 7 -3.04 -5.73 -3.42
C THR A 7 -2.28 -5.47 -4.73
N LEU A 8 -2.87 -5.79 -5.88
CA LEU A 8 -2.28 -5.51 -7.19
C LEU A 8 -2.04 -4.00 -7.40
N ILE A 9 -2.98 -3.15 -6.98
CA ILE A 9 -2.84 -1.69 -7.07
C ILE A 9 -1.64 -1.20 -6.23
N PHE A 10 -1.47 -1.70 -5.01
CA PHE A 10 -0.32 -1.33 -4.17
C PHE A 10 1.01 -1.81 -4.76
N LEU A 11 1.06 -3.00 -5.36
CA LEU A 11 2.24 -3.48 -6.08
C LEU A 11 2.60 -2.61 -7.28
N ILE A 12 1.59 -2.12 -8.02
CA ILE A 12 1.82 -1.17 -9.12
C ILE A 12 2.41 0.14 -8.59
N PHE A 13 1.90 0.67 -7.47
CA PHE A 13 2.47 1.87 -6.85
C PHE A 13 3.92 1.67 -6.40
N GLU A 14 4.25 0.51 -5.84
CA GLU A 14 5.63 0.17 -5.49
C GLU A 14 6.54 0.18 -6.73
N ALA A 15 6.14 -0.52 -7.79
CA ALA A 15 6.92 -0.60 -9.02
C ALA A 15 7.14 0.77 -9.67
N LEU A 16 6.10 1.61 -9.71
CA LEU A 16 6.19 2.98 -10.21
C LEU A 16 7.12 3.83 -9.34
N GLY A 17 6.98 3.77 -8.01
CA GLY A 17 7.83 4.51 -7.07
C GLY A 17 9.30 4.11 -7.20
N PHE A 18 9.58 2.80 -7.28
CA PHE A 18 10.93 2.28 -7.50
C PHE A 18 11.49 2.76 -8.85
N GLY A 19 10.68 2.73 -9.91
CA GLY A 19 11.06 3.25 -11.22
C GLY A 19 11.47 4.72 -11.16
N VAL A 20 10.65 5.58 -10.57
CA VAL A 20 10.94 7.02 -10.42
C VAL A 20 12.25 7.26 -9.67
N VAL A 21 12.49 6.54 -8.57
CA VAL A 21 13.73 6.68 -7.81
C VAL A 21 14.94 6.19 -8.61
N GLN A 22 14.81 5.07 -9.33
CA GLN A 22 15.90 4.47 -10.10
C GLN A 22 16.35 5.37 -11.26
N PHE A 23 15.39 5.91 -12.01
CA PHE A 23 15.63 6.81 -13.15
C PHE A 23 15.91 8.26 -12.73
N SER A 24 15.87 8.58 -11.44
CA SER A 24 16.28 9.90 -10.96
C SER A 24 17.79 10.13 -11.14
N GLY A 25 18.21 11.36 -11.42
CA GLY A 25 19.63 11.75 -11.51
C GLY A 25 20.35 11.85 -10.16
N LYS A 26 19.78 11.30 -9.07
CA LYS A 26 20.30 11.46 -7.71
C LYS A 26 21.51 10.54 -7.42
N PRO A 27 22.39 10.91 -6.47
CA PRO A 27 23.48 10.03 -6.01
C PRO A 27 22.98 8.70 -5.44
N HIS A 28 23.82 7.66 -5.49
CA HIS A 28 23.47 6.30 -5.07
C HIS A 28 23.00 6.20 -3.62
N SER A 29 23.66 6.89 -2.67
CA SER A 29 23.26 6.91 -1.26
C SER A 29 21.86 7.50 -1.06
N THR A 30 21.54 8.57 -1.78
CA THR A 30 20.21 9.18 -1.77
C THR A 30 19.18 8.26 -2.40
N LYS A 31 19.50 7.57 -3.50
CA LYS A 31 18.62 6.57 -4.13
C LYS A 31 18.29 5.43 -3.18
N LEU A 32 19.28 4.90 -2.46
CA LEU A 32 19.06 3.83 -1.47
C LEU A 32 18.05 4.27 -0.41
N LEU A 33 18.23 5.47 0.16
CA LEU A 33 17.28 6.03 1.13
C LEU A 33 15.88 6.24 0.53
N HIS A 34 15.78 6.71 -0.72
CA HIS A 34 14.48 6.92 -1.35
C HIS A 34 13.78 5.59 -1.64
N HIS A 35 14.51 4.56 -2.07
CA HIS A 35 13.96 3.22 -2.27
C HIS A 35 13.41 2.63 -0.97
N THR A 36 14.14 2.76 0.15
CA THR A 36 13.66 2.28 1.45
C THR A 36 12.44 3.07 1.93
N LEU A 37 12.40 4.38 1.75
CA LEU A 37 11.24 5.22 2.07
C LEU A 37 10.01 4.86 1.23
N VAL A 38 10.17 4.65 -0.07
CA VAL A 38 9.08 4.25 -0.97
C VAL A 38 8.55 2.88 -0.55
N GLY A 39 9.42 1.87 -0.41
CA GLY A 39 9.02 0.51 -0.04
C GLY A 39 8.31 0.46 1.32
N SER A 40 8.89 1.09 2.34
CA SER A 40 8.27 1.12 3.69
C SER A 40 6.90 1.82 3.68
N THR A 41 6.74 2.90 2.93
CA THR A 41 5.47 3.62 2.81
C THR A 41 4.41 2.76 2.13
N VAL A 42 4.75 2.10 1.02
CA VAL A 42 3.79 1.26 0.30
C VAL A 42 3.36 0.06 1.15
N ILE A 43 4.29 -0.61 1.82
CA ILE A 43 3.99 -1.75 2.69
C ILE A 43 3.12 -1.30 3.88
N CYS A 44 3.43 -0.19 4.53
CA CYS A 44 2.64 0.26 5.69
C CYS A 44 1.22 0.67 5.29
N CYS A 45 1.06 1.37 4.15
CA CYS A 45 -0.25 1.72 3.63
C CYS A 45 -1.06 0.48 3.21
N TRP A 46 -0.41 -0.49 2.54
CA TRP A 46 -1.04 -1.75 2.16
C TRP A 46 -1.50 -2.55 3.38
N MET A 47 -0.66 -2.65 4.43
CA MET A 47 -1.04 -3.34 5.67
C MET A 47 -2.25 -2.68 6.34
N MET A 48 -2.26 -1.36 6.50
CA MET A 48 -3.37 -0.62 7.11
C MET A 48 -4.67 -0.84 6.33
N TRP A 49 -4.61 -0.70 5.01
CA TRP A 49 -5.76 -0.97 4.14
C TRP A 49 -6.21 -2.43 4.23
N GLY A 50 -5.26 -3.38 4.20
CA GLY A 50 -5.53 -4.82 4.23
C GLY A 50 -6.22 -5.25 5.53
N ILE A 51 -5.77 -4.74 6.68
CA ILE A 51 -6.39 -5.04 7.99
C ILE A 51 -7.83 -4.53 8.04
N VAL A 52 -8.09 -3.30 7.57
CA VAL A 52 -9.45 -2.73 7.53
C VAL A 52 -10.34 -3.49 6.55
N TYR A 53 -9.80 -3.92 5.41
CA TYR A 53 -10.55 -4.71 4.44
C TYR A 53 -10.94 -6.08 5.03
N LEU A 54 -9.97 -6.80 5.63
CA LEU A 54 -10.18 -8.13 6.20
C LEU A 54 -11.17 -8.09 7.37
N SER A 55 -11.14 -7.05 8.20
CA SER A 55 -12.07 -6.93 9.34
C SER A 55 -13.54 -6.81 8.91
N GLN A 56 -13.81 -6.44 7.66
CA GLN A 56 -15.15 -6.26 7.11
C GLN A 56 -15.62 -7.43 6.25
N MET A 57 -14.77 -8.42 5.94
CA MET A 57 -15.16 -9.54 5.06
C MET A 57 -16.18 -10.49 5.69
N TYR A 58 -16.09 -10.73 6.99
CA TYR A 58 -17.01 -11.58 7.76
C TYR A 58 -17.30 -10.90 9.10
N PRO A 59 -18.09 -9.82 9.10
CA PRO A 59 -18.30 -9.02 10.30
C PRO A 59 -19.11 -9.81 11.33
N LEU A 60 -18.65 -9.78 12.59
CA LEU A 60 -19.38 -10.38 13.72
C LEU A 60 -20.49 -9.44 14.24
N VAL A 61 -20.37 -8.14 13.97
CA VAL A 61 -21.29 -7.10 14.41
C VAL A 61 -21.87 -6.40 13.20
N HIS A 62 -23.20 -6.34 13.13
CA HIS A 62 -23.92 -5.61 12.08
C HIS A 62 -24.41 -4.26 12.63
N PRO A 63 -24.47 -3.22 11.79
CA PRO A 63 -25.01 -1.92 12.21
C PRO A 63 -26.50 -2.03 12.54
N ILE A 64 -26.91 -1.49 13.68
CA ILE A 64 -28.33 -1.34 14.05
C ILE A 64 -28.78 0.03 13.53
N LEU A 65 -29.63 0.04 12.52
CA LEU A 65 -30.22 1.27 11.99
C LEU A 65 -31.42 1.66 12.87
N GLN A 66 -31.33 2.82 13.54
CA GLN A 66 -32.48 3.45 14.20
C GLN A 66 -32.99 4.56 13.29
N GLY A 67 -33.93 4.21 12.41
CA GLY A 67 -34.76 5.14 11.65
C GLY A 67 -36.16 5.21 12.24
#